data_AF-A0A377D4K3-F1
#
_entry.id   AF-A0A377D4K3-F1
#
_cell.length_a   1.000
_cell.length_b   1.000
_cell.length_c   1.000
_cell.angle_alpha   90.00
_cell.angle_beta   90.00
_cell.angle_gamma   90.00
#
_symmetry.space_group_name_H-M   'P 1'
#
loop_
_entity.id
_entity.type
_entity.pdbx_description
1 polymer ?
#
loop_
_entity_poly.entity_id
_entity_poly.type
_entity_poly.pdbx_seq_one_letter_code
_entity_poly.pdbx_strand_id
1 'polypeptide(L)'
;MVLGSDSLYLDMKDGTGSSSAPVKGTSAAGGASGTSTFRGNVNMRHSSLTVRDHFTGSITASDSRIAVSSENVRLEGDSRLTSSALTVSDGGRLHVKGDWRQMVV
;
A
#
# COMPACT_ATOMS: atom_id res chain seq x y z
N MET A 1 1.47 7.41 -0.55
CA MET A 1 2.19 6.19 -0.08
C MET A 1 2.01 5.08 -1.11
N VAL A 2 3.04 4.24 -1.31
CA VAL A 2 2.97 3.05 -2.18
C VAL A 2 3.34 1.82 -1.36
N LEU A 3 2.41 0.88 -1.23
CA LEU A 3 2.64 -0.43 -0.60
C LEU A 3 2.99 -1.44 -1.69
N GLY A 4 4.16 -2.07 -1.54
CA GLY A 4 4.86 -2.73 -2.63
C GLY A 4 5.41 -1.69 -3.57
N SER A 5 6.52 -1.04 -3.24
CA SER A 5 7.25 -0.10 -4.13
C SER A 5 8.49 -0.81 -4.67
N ASP A 6 8.76 -0.69 -5.98
CA ASP A 6 9.96 -1.30 -6.57
C ASP A 6 11.18 -0.40 -6.38
N SER A 7 10.97 0.86 -5.96
CA SER A 7 12.05 1.78 -5.61
C SER A 7 12.61 1.41 -4.24
N LEU A 8 13.84 0.92 -4.22
CA LEU A 8 14.57 0.53 -3.01
C LEU A 8 15.94 1.21 -2.95
N TYR A 9 16.62 1.07 -1.83
CA TYR A 9 17.99 1.53 -1.62
C TYR A 9 18.86 0.37 -1.18
N LEU A 10 20.08 0.30 -1.73
CA LEU A 10 21.15 -0.53 -1.21
C LEU A 10 22.17 0.37 -0.51
N ASP A 11 22.80 -0.11 0.54
CA ASP A 11 23.98 0.55 1.10
C ASP A 11 25.24 -0.11 0.49
N MET A 12 26.02 0.65 -0.28
CA MET A 12 27.23 0.14 -0.91
C MET A 12 28.35 -0.18 0.10
N LYS A 13 28.19 0.25 1.35
CA LYS A 13 29.08 -0.03 2.46
C LYS A 13 28.45 -0.97 3.49
N ASP A 14 27.33 -1.62 3.15
CA ASP A 14 26.71 -2.60 4.03
C ASP A 14 27.71 -3.70 4.43
N GLY A 15 27.67 -4.11 5.69
CA GLY A 15 28.60 -5.08 6.27
C GLY A 15 30.03 -4.60 6.55
N THR A 16 30.39 -3.34 6.24
CA THR A 16 31.77 -2.82 6.44
C THR A 16 32.02 -2.10 7.77
N GLY A 17 30.96 -1.76 8.52
CA GLY A 17 31.05 -0.95 9.75
C GLY A 17 31.31 0.55 9.51
N SER A 18 31.38 0.99 8.25
CA SER A 18 31.52 2.40 7.87
C SER A 18 30.16 3.12 7.81
N SER A 19 30.19 4.46 7.72
CA SER A 19 28.98 5.24 7.44
C SER A 19 28.33 4.82 6.12
N SER A 20 27.00 4.89 6.08
CA SER A 20 26.20 4.44 4.94
C SER A 20 26.49 5.20 3.64
N ALA A 21 26.38 4.49 2.53
CA ALA A 21 26.46 5.02 1.17
C ALA A 21 25.23 4.54 0.38
N PRO A 22 24.06 5.16 0.57
CA PRO A 22 22.82 4.71 -0.04
C PRO A 22 22.80 4.95 -1.56
N VAL A 23 22.41 3.93 -2.32
CA VAL A 23 22.21 3.99 -3.77
C VAL A 23 20.78 3.54 -4.07
N LYS A 24 20.04 4.40 -4.77
CA LYS A 24 18.67 4.11 -5.20
C LYS A 24 18.70 3.17 -6.41
N GLY A 25 17.81 2.19 -6.41
CA GLY A 25 17.60 1.27 -7.53
C GLY A 25 16.15 0.83 -7.67
N THR A 26 15.92 -0.05 -8.64
CA THR A 26 14.62 -0.69 -8.87
C THR A 26 14.75 -2.20 -8.72
N SER A 27 13.92 -2.80 -7.89
CA SER A 27 13.81 -4.24 -7.72
C SER A 27 12.37 -4.61 -7.41
N ALA A 28 11.80 -5.49 -8.23
CA ALA A 28 10.48 -6.05 -8.02
C ALA A 28 10.60 -7.48 -7.50
N ALA A 29 9.72 -7.86 -6.58
CA ALA A 29 9.66 -9.22 -6.05
C ALA A 29 9.30 -10.24 -7.13
N GLY A 30 10.15 -11.25 -7.36
CA GLY A 30 9.93 -12.29 -8.37
C GLY A 30 8.92 -13.39 -7.99
N GLY A 31 8.17 -13.24 -6.91
CA GLY A 31 7.21 -14.24 -6.42
C GLY A 31 6.60 -13.88 -5.06
N ALA A 32 5.59 -14.64 -4.63
CA ALA A 32 4.78 -14.34 -3.43
C ALA A 32 5.59 -14.26 -2.12
N SER A 33 6.74 -14.94 -2.01
CA SER A 33 7.61 -14.85 -0.83
C SER A 33 8.41 -13.55 -0.76
N GLY A 34 8.57 -12.84 -1.88
CA GLY A 34 9.31 -11.58 -1.95
C GLY A 34 8.42 -10.33 -1.88
N THR A 35 7.11 -10.48 -2.06
CA THR A 35 6.18 -9.33 -2.04
C THR A 35 6.02 -8.76 -0.65
N SER A 36 5.93 -7.44 -0.56
CA SER A 36 5.79 -6.76 0.73
C SER A 36 4.43 -7.06 1.38
N THR A 37 4.37 -6.97 2.70
CA THR A 37 3.12 -7.13 3.45
C THR A 37 2.94 -5.97 4.40
N PHE A 38 1.77 -5.33 4.33
CA PHE A 38 1.32 -4.34 5.28
C PHE A 38 0.15 -4.88 6.11
N ARG A 39 0.27 -4.78 7.44
CA ARG A 39 -0.81 -5.09 8.38
C ARG A 39 -1.05 -3.90 9.31
N GLY A 40 -2.25 -3.33 9.26
CA GLY A 40 -2.61 -2.19 10.10
C GLY A 40 -3.62 -1.26 9.44
N ASN A 41 -3.88 -0.14 10.11
CA ASN A 41 -4.90 0.82 9.69
C ASN A 41 -4.24 2.02 9.01
N VAL A 42 -4.79 2.43 7.87
CA VAL A 42 -4.33 3.60 7.13
C VAL A 42 -5.32 4.74 7.33
N ASN A 43 -4.84 5.86 7.88
CA ASN A 43 -5.60 7.09 8.05
C ASN A 43 -5.02 8.17 7.14
N MET A 44 -5.86 8.77 6.30
CA MET A 44 -5.43 9.69 5.23
C MET A 44 -6.33 10.91 5.12
N ARG A 45 -5.72 12.07 4.84
CA ARG A 45 -6.41 13.29 4.41
C ARG A 45 -5.62 13.96 3.28
N HIS A 46 -6.28 14.43 2.22
CA HIS A 46 -5.63 15.09 1.08
C HIS A 46 -4.42 14.31 0.52
N SER A 47 -4.52 12.98 0.47
CA SER A 47 -3.39 12.08 0.25
C SER A 47 -3.68 11.01 -0.81
N SER A 48 -2.65 10.27 -1.21
CA SER A 48 -2.76 9.11 -2.10
C SER A 48 -2.23 7.82 -1.48
N LEU A 49 -2.89 6.71 -1.77
CA LEU A 49 -2.45 5.35 -1.45
C LEU A 49 -2.50 4.48 -2.70
N THR A 50 -1.38 3.83 -3.02
CA THR A 50 -1.33 2.77 -4.03
C THR A 50 -1.01 1.45 -3.34
N VAL A 51 -1.81 0.42 -3.59
CA VAL A 51 -1.62 -0.93 -3.03
C VAL A 51 -1.34 -1.92 -4.16
N ARG A 52 -0.07 -2.31 -4.28
CA ARG A 52 0.40 -3.28 -5.29
C ARG A 52 0.68 -4.68 -4.72
N ASP A 53 0.97 -4.78 -3.42
CA ASP A 53 1.22 -6.05 -2.72
C ASP A 53 0.17 -6.34 -1.63
N HIS A 54 0.51 -7.14 -0.62
CA HIS A 54 -0.42 -7.61 0.41
C HIS A 54 -0.81 -6.49 1.38
N PHE A 55 -2.10 -6.31 1.56
CA PHE A 55 -2.68 -5.39 2.54
C PHE A 55 -3.68 -6.13 3.43
N THR A 56 -3.59 -5.93 4.74
CA THR A 56 -4.61 -6.40 5.69
C THR A 56 -4.85 -5.34 6.76
N GLY A 57 -6.09 -4.89 6.91
CA GLY A 57 -6.46 -3.91 7.95
C GLY A 57 -7.64 -3.06 7.54
N SER A 58 -7.60 -1.75 7.76
CA SER A 58 -8.67 -0.84 7.34
C SER A 58 -8.16 0.48 6.75
N ILE A 59 -9.04 1.18 6.02
CA ILE A 59 -8.74 2.46 5.38
C ILE A 59 -9.77 3.50 5.82
N THR A 60 -9.31 4.55 6.48
CA THR A 60 -10.09 5.77 6.72
C THR A 60 -9.48 6.92 5.94
N ALA A 61 -10.22 7.48 4.99
CA ALA A 61 -9.73 8.52 4.10
C ALA A 61 -10.72 9.68 3.93
N SER A 62 -10.19 10.91 3.88
CA SER A 62 -10.93 12.09 3.43
C SER A 62 -10.20 12.82 2.30
N ASP A 63 -10.94 13.29 1.28
CA ASP A 63 -10.40 14.08 0.16
C ASP A 63 -9.16 13.45 -0.49
N SER A 64 -9.16 12.13 -0.63
CA SER A 64 -7.99 11.32 -0.95
C SER A 64 -8.23 10.41 -2.15
N ARG A 65 -7.16 9.78 -2.64
CA ARG A 65 -7.22 8.81 -3.75
C ARG A 65 -6.57 7.49 -3.34
N ILE A 66 -7.27 6.40 -3.62
CA ILE A 66 -6.79 5.04 -3.36
C ILE A 66 -6.79 4.28 -4.69
N ALA A 67 -5.66 3.68 -5.03
CA ALA A 67 -5.50 2.84 -6.22
C ALA A 67 -5.06 1.43 -5.80
N VAL A 68 -5.79 0.42 -6.24
CA VAL A 68 -5.52 -0.99 -5.93
C VAL A 68 -5.30 -1.75 -7.23
N SER A 69 -4.13 -2.38 -7.34
CA SER A 69 -3.82 -3.37 -8.39
C SER A 69 -3.49 -4.75 -7.80
N SER A 70 -3.34 -4.85 -6.48
CA SER A 70 -3.11 -6.11 -5.79
C SER A 70 -4.37 -6.97 -5.73
N GLU A 71 -4.21 -8.28 -5.94
CA GLU A 71 -5.26 -9.26 -5.68
C GLU A 71 -5.40 -9.63 -4.19
N ASN A 72 -4.48 -9.15 -3.34
CA ASN A 72 -4.33 -9.56 -1.95
C ASN A 72 -4.64 -8.41 -0.96
N VAL A 73 -5.78 -7.73 -1.15
CA VAL A 73 -6.23 -6.66 -0.23
C VAL A 73 -7.39 -7.18 0.63
N ARG A 74 -7.16 -7.25 1.94
CA ARG A 74 -8.16 -7.64 2.94
C ARG A 74 -8.51 -6.45 3.85
N LEU A 75 -9.74 -5.94 3.71
CA LEU A 75 -10.29 -4.93 4.61
C LEU A 75 -10.99 -5.63 5.78
N GLU A 76 -10.23 -5.94 6.83
CA GLU A 76 -10.72 -6.69 8.00
C GLU A 76 -11.33 -5.81 9.09
N GLY A 77 -10.98 -4.53 9.13
CA GLY A 77 -11.62 -3.54 10.00
C GLY A 77 -12.51 -2.56 9.23
N ASP A 78 -13.27 -1.77 9.98
CA ASP A 78 -14.19 -0.79 9.39
C ASP A 78 -13.45 0.25 8.57
N SER A 79 -13.88 0.42 7.32
CA SER A 79 -13.27 1.31 6.35
C SER A 79 -14.26 2.40 5.92
N ARG A 80 -13.76 3.64 5.86
CA ARG A 80 -14.57 4.82 5.54
C ARG A 80 -13.84 5.72 4.55
N LEU A 81 -14.48 5.99 3.41
CA LEU A 81 -14.00 6.91 2.40
C LEU A 81 -14.96 8.10 2.30
N THR A 82 -14.48 9.31 2.59
CA THR A 82 -15.26 10.55 2.46
C THR A 82 -14.64 11.42 1.38
N SER A 83 -15.41 11.85 0.38
CA SER A 83 -14.90 12.66 -0.75
C SER A 83 -13.63 12.06 -1.38
N SER A 84 -13.54 10.73 -1.38
CA SER A 84 -12.33 10.00 -1.76
C SER A 84 -12.65 8.98 -2.85
N ALA A 85 -11.77 8.91 -3.85
CA ALA A 85 -11.89 7.97 -4.95
C ALA A 85 -11.14 6.68 -4.62
N LEU A 86 -11.80 5.53 -4.85
CA LEU A 86 -11.17 4.22 -4.89
C LEU A 86 -11.21 3.72 -6.34
N THR A 87 -10.05 3.37 -6.88
CA THR A 87 -9.90 2.74 -8.19
C THR A 87 -9.32 1.35 -8.02
N VAL A 88 -9.98 0.35 -8.58
CA VAL A 88 -9.48 -1.04 -8.64
C VAL A 88 -9.15 -1.32 -10.09
N SER A 89 -7.87 -1.52 -10.38
CA SER A 89 -7.39 -1.82 -11.73
C SER A 89 -7.51 -3.32 -12.03
N ASP A 90 -7.36 -3.70 -13.30
CA ASP A 90 -7.39 -5.11 -13.74
C ASP A 90 -6.47 -6.00 -12.88
N GLY A 91 -7.00 -7.13 -12.41
CA GLY A 91 -6.32 -8.05 -11.49
C GLY A 91 -6.43 -7.66 -10.00
N GLY A 92 -6.78 -6.41 -9.69
CA GLY A 92 -7.00 -5.94 -8.33
C GLY A 92 -8.26 -6.53 -7.70
N ARG A 93 -8.19 -6.90 -6.41
CA ARG A 93 -9.32 -7.47 -5.66
C ARG A 93 -9.32 -6.97 -4.22
N LEU A 94 -10.49 -6.55 -3.73
CA LEU A 94 -10.71 -6.16 -2.34
C LEU A 94 -11.65 -7.18 -1.68
N HIS A 95 -11.20 -7.78 -0.59
CA HIS A 95 -12.00 -8.65 0.23
C HIS A 95 -12.40 -7.89 1.49
N VAL A 96 -13.67 -7.54 1.59
CA VAL A 96 -14.19 -6.71 2.68
C VAL A 96 -14.88 -7.61 3.71
N LYS A 97 -14.44 -7.54 4.96
CA LYS A 97 -15.03 -8.25 6.10
C LYS A 97 -15.59 -7.29 7.15
N GLY A 98 -14.93 -6.15 7.39
CA GLY A 98 -15.45 -5.08 8.25
C GLY A 98 -16.52 -4.23 7.56
N ASP A 99 -17.07 -3.25 8.27
CA ASP A 99 -18.00 -2.30 7.66
C ASP A 99 -17.32 -1.50 6.53
N TRP A 100 -18.06 -1.24 5.45
CA TRP A 100 -17.61 -0.37 4.36
C TRP A 100 -18.57 0.79 4.17
N ARG A 101 -18.03 2.02 4.18
CA ARG A 101 -18.80 3.24 3.90
C ARG A 101 -18.04 4.15 2.93
N GLN A 102 -18.69 4.52 1.84
CA GLN A 102 -18.18 5.53 0.92
C GLN A 102 -19.20 6.64 0.76
N MET A 103 -18.77 7.88 1.01
CA MET A 103 -19.58 9.09 0.89
C MET A 103 -18.97 9.97 -0.20
N VAL A 104 -19.76 10.19 -1.25
CA VAL A 104 -19.48 11.18 -2.28
C VAL A 104 -20.20 12.46 -1.84
N VAL A 105 -19.45 13.54 -1.63
CA VAL A 105 -19.97 14.85 -1.24
C VAL A 105 -19.75 15.82 -2.39
#